data_AF-A0A661TU43-F1
#
_entry.id   AF-A0A661TU43-F1
#
_cell.length_a   1.000
_cell.length_b   1.000
_cell.length_c   1.000
_cell.angle_alpha   90.00
_cell.angle_beta   90.00
_cell.angle_gamma   90.00
#
_symmetry.space_group_name_H-M   'P 1'
#
loop_
_entity.id
_entity.type
_entity.pdbx_description
1 polymer ?
#
loop_
_entity_poly.entity_id
_entity_poly.type
_entity_poly.pdbx_seq_one_letter_code
_entity_poly.pdbx_strand_id
1 'polypeptide(L)'
;MPRSLKKGPYVDEKLLKKIRKLKKGDKTIIKTWRRSQTITPEMVGFTFGVYNGKEHIPVYVTEEMVGHKLGEFAPTTKFLRHGGKMQRELEAKERKKEAQKAKE
;
A
#
# COMPACT_ATOMS: atom_id res chain seq x y z
N MET A 1 -1.37 -8.71 -12.55
CA MET A 1 -0.98 -9.00 -13.96
C MET A 1 -0.85 -7.69 -14.75
N PRO A 2 0.23 -7.53 -15.52
CA PRO A 2 0.48 -6.35 -16.33
C PRO A 2 -0.43 -6.32 -17.57
N ARG A 3 -0.64 -5.12 -18.13
CA ARG A 3 -1.32 -4.95 -19.43
C ARG A 3 -0.36 -5.34 -20.56
N SER A 4 -0.91 -5.68 -21.74
CA SER A 4 -0.10 -5.88 -22.94
C SER A 4 0.72 -4.63 -23.29
N LEU A 5 1.98 -4.82 -23.67
CA LEU A 5 2.94 -3.75 -23.99
C LEU A 5 2.40 -2.76 -25.03
N LYS A 6 1.69 -3.24 -26.06
CA LYS A 6 1.10 -2.39 -27.11
C LYS A 6 0.12 -1.33 -26.57
N LYS A 7 -0.52 -1.58 -25.42
CA LYS A 7 -1.57 -0.70 -24.85
C LYS A 7 -1.03 0.34 -23.88
N GLY A 8 0.24 0.23 -23.46
CA GLY A 8 0.83 1.10 -22.44
C GLY A 8 0.24 0.91 -21.03
N PRO A 9 0.83 1.61 -20.03
CA PRO A 9 0.32 1.64 -18.67
C PRO A 9 -1.04 2.34 -18.61
N TYR A 10 -1.89 1.92 -17.66
CA TYR A 10 -3.15 2.61 -17.43
C TYR A 10 -2.93 3.81 -16.51
N VAL A 11 -3.30 5.01 -17.00
CA VAL A 11 -3.17 6.26 -16.26
C VAL A 11 -4.48 7.05 -16.29
N ASP A 12 -5.06 7.30 -15.11
CA ASP A 12 -6.22 8.16 -14.88
C ASP A 12 -5.82 9.64 -14.99
N GLU A 13 -6.48 10.34 -15.91
CA GLU A 13 -6.20 11.75 -16.22
C GLU A 13 -6.50 12.69 -15.05
N LYS A 14 -7.51 12.39 -14.23
CA LYS A 14 -7.89 13.24 -13.10
C LYS A 14 -6.80 13.20 -12.02
N LEU A 15 -6.21 12.02 -11.78
CA LEU A 15 -5.10 11.89 -10.85
C LEU A 15 -3.85 12.62 -11.36
N LEU A 16 -3.53 12.46 -12.64
CA LEU A 16 -2.43 13.18 -13.31
C LEU A 16 -2.57 14.70 -13.17
N LYS A 17 -3.77 15.23 -13.42
CA LYS A 17 -4.06 16.67 -13.26
C LYS A 17 -3.85 17.16 -11.83
N LYS A 18 -4.11 16.32 -10.81
CA LYS A 18 -3.86 16.67 -9.41
C LYS A 18 -2.36 16.70 -9.10
N ILE A 19 -1.61 15.70 -9.58
CA ILE A 19 -0.16 15.61 -9.39
C ILE A 19 0.54 16.82 -10.03
N ARG A 20 0.17 17.18 -11.27
CA ARG A 20 0.76 18.33 -11.98
C ARG A 20 0.54 19.68 -11.31
N LYS A 21 -0.48 19.80 -10.46
CA LYS A 21 -0.75 21.04 -9.70
C LYS A 21 0.08 21.15 -8.44
N LEU A 22 0.64 20.04 -7.95
CA LEU A 22 1.41 19.96 -6.72
C LEU A 22 2.90 20.02 -7.06
N LYS A 23 3.69 20.62 -6.17
CA LYS A 23 5.14 20.63 -6.30
C LYS A 23 5.71 19.38 -5.65
N LYS A 24 6.83 18.90 -6.19
CA LYS A 24 7.57 17.76 -5.61
C LYS A 24 8.06 18.17 -4.21
N GLY A 25 7.66 17.42 -3.18
CA GLY A 25 7.95 17.74 -1.78
C GLY A 25 6.75 18.27 -0.98
N ASP A 26 5.62 18.57 -1.63
CA ASP A 26 4.39 18.89 -0.91
C ASP A 26 3.89 17.67 -0.14
N LYS A 27 3.71 17.81 1.18
CA LYS A 27 3.22 16.75 2.07
C LYS A 27 1.70 16.51 1.97
N THR A 28 1.06 17.03 0.91
CA THR A 28 -0.38 16.89 0.69
C THR A 28 -0.73 15.46 0.33
N ILE A 29 -1.67 14.86 1.05
CA ILE A 29 -2.14 13.51 0.78
C ILE A 29 -3.18 13.55 -0.34
N ILE A 30 -2.86 12.96 -1.48
CA ILE A 30 -3.77 12.88 -2.63
C ILE A 30 -4.72 11.69 -2.43
N LYS A 31 -5.96 11.96 -2.05
CA LYS A 31 -6.99 10.91 -1.94
C LYS A 31 -7.38 10.37 -3.31
N THR A 32 -7.36 9.04 -3.45
CA THR A 32 -7.71 8.33 -4.68
C THR A 32 -8.49 7.04 -4.43
N TRP A 33 -9.48 6.81 -5.28
CA TRP A 33 -10.21 5.54 -5.40
C TRP A 33 -9.68 4.69 -6.57
N ARG A 34 -8.76 5.23 -7.36
CA ARG A 34 -8.22 4.58 -8.57
C ARG A 34 -7.11 3.59 -8.19
N ARG A 35 -7.51 2.48 -7.58
CA ARG A 35 -6.60 1.37 -7.20
C ARG A 35 -5.93 0.69 -8.40
N SER A 36 -6.56 0.75 -9.58
CA SER A 36 -6.05 0.15 -10.83
C SER A 36 -4.94 0.96 -11.52
N GLN A 37 -4.69 2.19 -11.05
CA GLN A 37 -3.70 3.11 -11.58
C GLN A 37 -2.30 2.52 -11.49
N THR A 38 -1.57 2.56 -12.61
CA THR A 38 -0.15 2.23 -12.63
C THR A 38 0.66 3.42 -12.11
N ILE A 39 1.61 3.14 -11.21
CA ILE A 39 2.53 4.13 -10.68
C ILE A 39 3.48 4.55 -11.80
N THR A 40 3.42 5.83 -12.18
CA THR A 40 4.33 6.43 -13.16
C THR A 40 5.48 7.15 -12.45
N PRO A 41 6.63 7.38 -13.13
CA PRO A 41 7.76 8.09 -12.55
C PRO A 41 7.41 9.49 -11.99
N GLU A 42 6.43 10.17 -12.59
CA GLU A 42 5.93 11.48 -12.12
C GLU A 42 5.29 11.44 -10.73
N MET A 43 4.88 10.25 -10.24
CA MET A 43 4.23 10.06 -8.94
C MET A 43 5.23 9.89 -7.79
N VAL A 44 6.52 9.73 -8.08
CA VAL A 44 7.56 9.49 -7.07
C VAL A 44 7.73 10.72 -6.18
N GLY A 45 7.72 10.50 -4.88
CA GLY A 45 7.84 11.56 -3.87
C GLY A 45 6.50 12.19 -3.44
N PHE A 46 5.37 11.67 -3.93
CA PHE A 46 4.04 12.06 -3.46
C PHE A 46 3.43 11.00 -2.54
N THR A 47 2.55 11.45 -1.64
CA THR A 47 1.77 10.56 -0.77
C THR A 47 0.35 10.43 -1.30
N PHE A 48 -0.09 9.19 -1.55
CA PHE A 48 -1.44 8.90 -2.00
C PHE A 48 -2.24 8.25 -0.87
N GLY A 49 -3.42 8.80 -0.59
CA GLY A 49 -4.41 8.10 0.23
C GLY A 49 -5.15 7.12 -0.67
N VAL A 50 -4.82 5.83 -0.64
CA VAL A 50 -5.44 4.80 -1.48
C VAL A 50 -6.62 4.18 -0.73
N TYR A 51 -7.82 4.28 -1.30
CA TYR A 51 -9.01 3.69 -0.69
C TYR A 51 -8.92 2.15 -0.66
N ASN A 52 -9.16 1.52 0.49
CA ASN A 52 -9.13 0.07 0.65
C ASN A 52 -10.52 -0.59 0.78
N GLY A 53 -11.60 0.20 0.73
CA GLY A 53 -12.97 -0.27 0.97
C GLY A 53 -13.59 0.28 2.25
N LYS A 54 -12.77 0.82 3.17
CA LYS A 54 -13.22 1.46 4.41
C LYS A 54 -12.58 2.82 4.62
N GLU A 55 -11.26 2.91 4.44
CA GLU A 55 -10.48 4.11 4.69
C GLU A 55 -9.44 4.36 3.59
N HIS A 56 -8.81 5.53 3.63
CA HIS A 56 -7.72 5.87 2.72
C HIS A 56 -6.38 5.62 3.41
N ILE A 57 -5.67 4.58 2.99
CA ILE A 57 -4.36 4.24 3.53
C ILE A 57 -3.32 5.18 2.90
N PRO A 58 -2.53 5.92 3.68
CA PRO A 58 -1.45 6.75 3.14
C PRO A 58 -0.30 5.86 2.65
N VAL A 59 0.00 5.97 1.35
CA VAL A 59 1.09 5.27 0.68
C VAL A 59 2.05 6.33 0.14
N TYR A 60 3.28 6.35 0.65
CA TYR A 60 4.36 7.16 0.10
C TYR A 60 5.05 6.40 -1.05
N VAL A 61 5.10 7.02 -2.23
CA VAL A 61 5.58 6.34 -3.44
C VAL A 61 7.08 6.54 -3.63
N THR A 62 7.82 5.43 -3.66
CA THR A 62 9.25 5.35 -3.96
C THR A 62 9.50 4.90 -5.41
N GLU A 63 10.75 5.01 -5.89
CA GLU A 63 11.12 4.64 -7.26
C GLU A 63 10.95 3.14 -7.54
N GLU A 64 11.18 2.29 -6.54
CA GLU A 64 11.01 0.84 -6.64
C GLU A 64 9.55 0.42 -6.90
N MET A 65 8.59 1.30 -6.59
CA MET A 65 7.17 1.04 -6.81
C MET A 65 6.71 1.35 -8.24
N VAL A 66 7.57 1.93 -9.09
CA VAL A 66 7.21 2.28 -10.47
C VAL A 66 6.86 1.01 -11.26
N GLY A 67 5.75 1.07 -12.00
CA GLY A 67 5.23 -0.08 -12.77
C GLY A 67 4.22 -0.95 -12.01
N HIS A 68 4.18 -0.88 -10.69
CA HIS A 68 3.16 -1.53 -9.86
C HIS A 68 1.83 -0.76 -9.90
N LYS A 69 0.77 -1.38 -9.36
CA LYS A 69 -0.53 -0.71 -9.17
C LYS A 69 -0.65 -0.13 -7.77
N LEU A 70 -1.26 1.05 -7.65
CA LEU A 70 -1.53 1.68 -6.34
C LEU A 70 -2.27 0.76 -5.36
N GLY A 71 -3.17 -0.08 -5.86
CA GLY A 71 -3.93 -1.02 -5.02
C GLY A 71 -3.09 -2.13 -4.37
N GLU A 72 -1.90 -2.43 -4.89
CA GLU A 72 -1.01 -3.46 -4.32
C GLU A 72 -0.48 -3.05 -2.93
N PHE A 73 -0.37 -1.74 -2.69
CA PHE A 73 0.14 -1.17 -1.44
C PHE A 73 -0.96 -0.85 -0.42
N ALA A 74 -2.22 -1.19 -0.71
CA ALA A 74 -3.36 -0.91 0.15
C ALA A 74 -4.23 -2.17 0.30
N PRO A 75 -3.93 -3.04 1.28
CA PRO A 75 -4.65 -4.30 1.47
C PRO A 75 -6.13 -4.02 1.80
N THR A 76 -7.03 -4.79 1.17
CA THR A 76 -8.48 -4.65 1.30
C THR A 76 -9.06 -5.47 2.45
N THR A 77 -8.42 -6.60 2.77
CA THR A 77 -8.82 -7.50 3.85
C THR A 77 -7.75 -7.51 4.94
N LYS A 78 -8.19 -7.47 6.20
CA LYS A 78 -7.28 -7.69 7.33
C LYS A 78 -7.00 -9.18 7.43
N PHE A 79 -5.77 -9.57 7.10
CA PHE A 79 -5.31 -10.92 7.39
C PHE A 79 -5.10 -11.06 8.91
N LEU A 80 -5.82 -11.98 9.55
CA LEU A 80 -5.79 -12.18 11.00
C LEU A 80 -4.85 -13.31 11.40
N ARG A 81 -5.07 -14.51 10.83
CA ARG A 81 -4.26 -15.70 11.09
C ARG A 81 -4.61 -16.81 10.11
N HIS A 82 -3.64 -17.68 9.83
CA HIS A 82 -3.91 -19.02 9.31
C HIS A 82 -4.13 -19.95 10.51
N GLY A 83 -5.20 -20.74 10.50
CA GLY A 83 -5.40 -21.79 11.51
C GLY A 83 -4.39 -22.92 11.32
N GLY A 84 -3.73 -23.37 12.38
CA GLY A 84 -2.79 -24.50 12.33
C GLY A 84 -2.03 -24.73 13.64
N LYS A 85 -1.40 -25.91 13.79
CA LYS A 85 -0.56 -26.25 14.96
C LYS A 85 0.63 -25.30 15.10
N MET A 86 1.30 -24.98 13.99
CA MET A 86 2.48 -24.09 13.98
C MET A 86 2.17 -22.69 14.53
N GLN A 87 1.01 -22.11 14.16
CA GLN A 87 0.61 -20.79 14.66
C GLN A 87 0.31 -20.81 16.17
N ARG A 88 -0.31 -21.88 16.69
CA ARG A 88 -0.55 -22.06 18.13
C ARG A 88 0.75 -22.24 18.91
N GLU A 89 1.73 -22.93 18.34
CA GLU A 89 3.05 -23.11 18.95
C GLU A 89 3.84 -21.80 19.03
N LEU A 90 3.75 -20.96 18.00
CA LEU A 90 4.34 -19.61 18.00
C LEU A 90 3.67 -18.72 19.06
N GLU A 91 2.34 -18.68 19.13
CA GLU A 91 1.59 -17.92 20.15
C GLU A 91 1.90 -18.42 21.58
N ALA A 92 2.03 -19.74 21.77
CA ALA A 92 2.40 -20.31 23.07
C ALA A 92 3.84 -19.97 23.46
N LYS A 93 4.77 -19.91 22.48
CA LYS A 93 6.15 -19.46 22.70
C LYS A 93 6.19 -17.98 23.08
N GLU A 94 5.46 -17.11 22.38
CA GLU A 94 5.42 -15.68 22.70
C GLU A 94 4.82 -15.42 24.09
N ARG A 95 3.71 -16.07 24.44
CA ARG A 95 3.11 -15.95 25.78
C ARG A 95 4.05 -16.42 26.90
N LYS A 96 4.78 -17.51 26.68
CA LYS A 96 5.78 -17.99 27.65
C LYS A 96 6.93 -16.99 27.80
N LYS A 97 7.35 -16.37 26.70
CA LYS A 97 8.42 -15.36 26.68
C LYS A 97 8.00 -14.09 27.41
N GLU A 98 6.78 -13.60 27.20
CA GLU A 98 6.20 -12.49 27.98
C GLU A 98 6.11 -12.82 29.47
N ALA A 99 5.63 -14.02 29.82
CA ALA A 99 5.51 -14.43 31.23
C ALA A 99 6.86 -14.60 31.94
N GLN A 100 7.93 -14.98 31.23
CA GLN A 100 9.29 -15.00 31.78
C GLN A 100 9.82 -13.57 31.97
N LYS A 101 9.60 -12.70 30.97
CA LYS A 101 10.06 -11.30 31.01
C LYS A 101 9.36 -10.44 32.06
N ALA A 102 8.17 -10.86 32.51
CA ALA A 102 7.43 -10.20 33.59
C ALA A 102 7.76 -10.76 34.99
N LYS A 103 8.52 -11.86 35.07
CA LYS A 103 8.98 -12.48 36.33
C LYS A 103 10.42 -12.12 36.68
N GLU A 104 11.19 -11.64 35.69
CA GLU A 104 12.48 -10.98 35.85
C GLU A 104 12.26 -9.48 36.08
#